data_AF-A0A6A4QRK3-F1
#
_entry.id   AF-A0A6A4QRK3-F1
#
_cell.length_a   1.000
_cell.length_b   1.000
_cell.length_c   1.000
_cell.angle_alpha   90.00
_cell.angle_beta   90.00
_cell.angle_gamma   90.00
#
_symmetry.space_group_name_H-M   'P 1'
#
loop_
_entity.id
_entity.type
_entity.pdbx_description
1 polymer ?
#
loop_
_entity_poly.entity_id
_entity_poly.type
_entity_poly.pdbx_seq_one_letter_code
_entity_poly.pdbx_strand_id
1 'polypeptide(L)'
;MSDLCSPMIMLLNDEADAFWCFERLMRRLRGNFRCTDNSVGVETQLTNLALITQVIDPKLHEHLEHIGGGDYLFAFRMLMVLFRREFSFCDSLYLWEMMWALEYDPDLFNIYEDSEDEKSEESKGRLKSIRHYGKFERENMKNGAKNGEEAPLPISVFLVASVLKEKSAILLQQARGLDDVVKILNDVNGNLDAKKACIAALKLHKKYLKKAKKP
;
A
#
# COMPACT_ATOMS: atom_id res chain seq x y z
N MET A 1 -15.75 -3.41 -5.14
CA MET A 1 -14.95 -4.64 -4.95
C MET A 1 -14.77 -5.46 -6.22
N SER A 2 -15.58 -5.28 -7.28
CA SER A 2 -15.45 -6.00 -8.56
C SER A 2 -14.06 -5.89 -9.19
N ASP A 3 -13.40 -4.73 -9.08
CA ASP A 3 -12.01 -4.54 -9.53
C ASP A 3 -11.03 -5.55 -8.89
N LEU A 4 -11.27 -5.96 -7.64
CA LEU A 4 -10.46 -6.93 -6.90
C LEU A 4 -10.87 -8.38 -7.19
N CYS A 5 -12.16 -8.62 -7.45
CA CYS A 5 -12.72 -9.94 -7.72
C CYS A 5 -12.41 -10.43 -9.15
N SER A 6 -12.47 -9.52 -10.14
CA SER A 6 -12.30 -9.86 -11.55
C SER A 6 -11.00 -10.62 -11.85
N PRO A 7 -9.82 -10.25 -11.30
CA PRO A 7 -8.61 -11.03 -11.52
C PRO A 7 -8.65 -12.45 -10.94
N MET A 8 -9.36 -12.68 -9.83
CA MET A 8 -9.51 -14.02 -9.25
C MET A 8 -10.32 -14.92 -10.17
N ILE A 9 -11.47 -14.44 -10.65
CA ILE A 9 -12.36 -15.17 -11.57
C ILE A 9 -11.66 -15.43 -12.91
N MET A 10 -10.84 -14.49 -13.40
CA MET A 10 -10.13 -14.65 -14.67
C MET A 10 -8.94 -15.61 -14.58
N LEU A 11 -8.32 -15.76 -13.40
CA LEU A 11 -7.14 -16.60 -13.19
C LEU A 11 -7.51 -18.05 -12.83
N LEU A 12 -8.60 -18.23 -12.08
CA LEU A 12 -9.00 -19.51 -11.50
C LEU A 12 -10.19 -20.07 -12.26
N ASN A 13 -10.06 -21.30 -12.76
CA ASN A 13 -11.12 -21.96 -13.54
C ASN A 13 -12.28 -22.43 -12.65
N ASP A 14 -12.00 -22.74 -11.38
CA ASP A 14 -12.99 -23.18 -10.42
C ASP A 14 -13.54 -22.00 -9.61
N GLU A 15 -14.88 -21.91 -9.52
CA GLU A 15 -15.55 -20.81 -8.83
C GLU A 15 -15.31 -20.83 -7.32
N ALA A 16 -15.17 -22.02 -6.71
CA ALA A 16 -14.89 -22.12 -5.28
C ALA A 16 -13.46 -21.67 -4.97
N ASP A 17 -12.48 -22.04 -5.80
CA ASP A 17 -11.11 -21.53 -5.68
C ASP A 17 -11.08 -20.00 -5.84
N ALA A 18 -11.77 -19.46 -6.86
CA ALA A 18 -11.87 -18.02 -7.08
C ALA A 18 -12.50 -17.30 -5.88
N PHE A 19 -13.56 -17.87 -5.31
CA PHE A 19 -14.22 -17.36 -4.12
C PHE A 19 -13.27 -17.32 -2.92
N TRP A 20 -12.59 -18.42 -2.60
CA TRP A 20 -11.71 -18.48 -1.43
C TRP A 20 -10.47 -17.59 -1.57
N CYS A 21 -9.90 -17.46 -2.77
CA CYS A 21 -8.84 -16.50 -3.03
C CYS A 21 -9.33 -15.05 -2.87
N PHE A 22 -10.53 -14.73 -3.38
CA PHE A 22 -11.13 -13.41 -3.23
C PHE A 22 -11.48 -13.09 -1.77
N GLU A 23 -12.05 -14.04 -1.03
CA GLU A 23 -12.38 -13.88 0.39
C GLU A 23 -11.13 -13.55 1.21
N ARG A 24 -10.03 -14.30 1.00
CA ARG A 24 -8.75 -14.05 1.68
C ARG A 24 -8.16 -12.70 1.31
N LEU A 25 -8.27 -12.26 0.05
CA LEU A 25 -7.89 -10.92 -0.37
C LEU A 25 -8.73 -9.84 0.35
N MET A 26 -10.03 -10.06 0.48
CA MET A 26 -10.93 -9.15 1.17
C MET A 26 -10.65 -9.09 2.68
N ARG A 27 -10.23 -10.18 3.34
CA ARG A 27 -9.75 -10.12 4.73
C ARG A 27 -8.56 -9.19 4.88
N ARG A 28 -7.57 -9.29 3.99
CA ARG A 28 -6.38 -8.41 3.98
C ARG A 28 -6.77 -6.94 3.78
N LEU A 29 -7.75 -6.68 2.91
CA LEU A 29 -8.19 -5.32 2.56
C LEU A 29 -9.38 -4.82 3.39
N ARG A 30 -9.87 -5.59 4.37
CA ARG A 30 -11.07 -5.24 5.15
C ARG A 30 -10.96 -3.86 5.78
N GLY A 31 -9.76 -3.51 6.24
CA GLY A 31 -9.45 -2.17 6.75
C GLY A 31 -9.86 -1.06 5.79
N ASN A 32 -9.60 -1.21 4.49
CA ASN A 32 -9.91 -0.21 3.45
C ASN A 32 -11.42 -0.01 3.26
N PHE A 33 -12.23 -1.04 3.49
CA PHE A 33 -13.67 -1.04 3.25
C PHE A 33 -14.50 -0.77 4.51
N ARG A 34 -13.86 -0.53 5.66
CA ARG A 34 -14.57 -0.05 6.85
C ARG A 34 -15.05 1.37 6.60
N CYS A 35 -16.37 1.55 6.57
CA CYS A 35 -17.01 2.86 6.67
C CYS A 35 -17.57 3.00 8.07
N THR A 36 -17.11 3.99 8.81
CA THR A 36 -17.77 4.43 10.05
C THR A 36 -18.42 5.79 9.78
N ASP A 37 -19.29 6.24 10.68
CA ASP A 37 -19.97 7.54 10.53
C ASP A 37 -18.99 8.72 10.40
N ASN A 38 -17.74 8.56 10.84
CA ASN A 38 -16.74 9.63 10.93
C ASN A 38 -15.43 9.37 10.15
N SER A 39 -15.21 8.19 9.55
CA SER A 39 -13.96 7.91 8.82
C SER A 39 -14.12 6.82 7.76
N VAL A 40 -13.30 6.94 6.72
CA VAL A 40 -13.15 5.93 5.67
C VAL A 40 -11.88 5.13 5.93
N GLY A 41 -11.94 3.82 5.79
CA GLY A 41 -10.83 2.90 6.12
C GLY A 41 -9.48 3.20 5.46
N VAL A 42 -9.46 3.89 4.31
CA VAL A 42 -8.23 4.29 3.61
C VAL A 42 -7.65 5.61 4.12
N GLU A 43 -8.38 6.37 4.92
CA GLU A 43 -7.95 7.66 5.46
C GLU A 43 -6.61 7.55 6.21
N THR A 44 -6.43 6.54 7.06
CA THR A 44 -5.14 6.29 7.73
C THR A 44 -3.99 6.07 6.74
N GLN A 45 -4.23 5.39 5.61
CA GLN A 45 -3.21 5.21 4.58
C GLN A 45 -2.91 6.52 3.82
N LEU A 46 -3.90 7.40 3.65
CA LEU A 46 -3.71 8.73 3.07
C LEU A 46 -2.93 9.66 4.01
N THR A 47 -3.23 9.63 5.31
CA THR A 47 -2.43 10.32 6.33
C THR A 47 -0.98 9.84 6.31
N ASN A 48 -0.76 8.52 6.25
CA ASN A 48 0.57 7.94 6.14
C ASN A 48 1.28 8.36 4.83
N LEU A 49 0.54 8.45 3.73
CA LEU A 49 1.07 8.95 2.46
C LEU A 49 1.53 10.41 2.57
N ALA A 50 0.73 11.25 3.24
CA ALA A 50 1.07 12.64 3.50
C ALA A 50 2.38 12.75 4.30
N LEU A 51 2.50 12.00 5.41
CA LEU A 51 3.70 11.93 6.24
C LEU A 51 4.93 11.45 5.47
N ILE A 52 4.80 10.36 4.71
CA ILE A 52 5.90 9.86 3.86
C ILE A 52 6.33 10.92 2.85
N THR A 53 5.37 11.58 2.20
CA THR A 53 5.66 12.61 1.19
C THR A 53 6.35 13.81 1.82
N GLN A 54 5.92 14.26 3.00
CA GLN A 54 6.55 15.34 3.75
C GLN A 54 8.02 15.04 4.06
N VAL A 55 8.33 13.81 4.50
CA VAL A 55 9.72 13.40 4.83
C VAL A 55 10.58 13.23 3.56
N ILE A 56 10.01 12.66 2.50
CA ILE A 56 10.76 12.30 1.29
C ILE A 56 10.93 13.47 0.33
N ASP A 57 9.89 14.28 0.18
CA ASP A 57 9.76 15.39 -0.76
C ASP A 57 8.91 16.54 -0.17
N PRO A 58 9.44 17.28 0.82
CA PRO A 58 8.67 18.30 1.55
C PRO A 58 8.13 19.40 0.64
N LYS A 59 8.87 19.75 -0.42
CA LYS A 59 8.42 20.76 -1.40
C LYS A 59 7.16 20.33 -2.14
N LEU A 60 7.06 19.05 -2.49
CA LEU A 60 5.86 18.51 -3.13
C LEU A 60 4.70 18.50 -2.14
N HIS A 61 4.93 18.08 -0.90
CA HIS A 61 3.90 18.06 0.14
C HIS A 61 3.33 19.47 0.40
N GLU A 62 4.19 20.46 0.61
CA GLU A 62 3.79 21.86 0.82
C GLU A 62 2.99 22.42 -0.38
N HIS A 63 3.41 22.10 -1.60
CA HIS A 63 2.68 22.51 -2.81
C HIS A 63 1.28 21.87 -2.87
N LEU A 64 1.17 20.56 -2.58
CA LEU A 64 -0.09 19.85 -2.57
C LEU A 64 -1.04 20.40 -1.48
N GLU A 65 -0.53 20.72 -0.29
CA GLU A 65 -1.31 21.40 0.75
C GLU A 65 -1.81 22.77 0.27
N HIS A 66 -0.93 23.57 -0.35
CA HIS A 66 -1.27 24.91 -0.82
C HIS A 66 -2.41 24.92 -1.86
N ILE A 67 -2.47 23.91 -2.73
CA ILE A 67 -3.52 23.77 -3.75
C ILE A 67 -4.76 23.00 -3.23
N GLY A 68 -4.85 22.73 -1.93
CA GLY A 68 -6.00 22.08 -1.29
C GLY A 68 -6.03 20.55 -1.38
N GLY A 69 -4.89 19.91 -1.69
CA GLY A 69 -4.73 18.44 -1.77
C GLY A 69 -3.89 17.82 -0.66
N GLY A 70 -3.87 18.45 0.52
CA GLY A 70 -3.12 17.98 1.69
C GLY A 70 -3.63 16.68 2.31
N ASP A 71 -4.88 16.29 2.01
CA ASP A 71 -5.50 15.04 2.43
C ASP A 71 -5.23 13.86 1.48
N TYR A 72 -4.61 14.13 0.33
CA TYR A 72 -4.25 13.15 -0.70
C TYR A 72 -5.44 12.35 -1.25
N LEU A 73 -6.68 12.85 -1.19
CA LEU A 73 -7.87 12.12 -1.65
C LEU A 73 -7.79 11.66 -3.13
N PHE A 74 -7.01 12.33 -3.97
CA PHE A 74 -6.74 11.91 -5.35
C PHE A 74 -6.09 10.51 -5.45
N ALA A 75 -5.43 10.03 -4.39
CA ALA A 75 -4.80 8.71 -4.31
C ALA A 75 -5.73 7.61 -3.77
N PHE A 76 -6.95 7.95 -3.35
CA PHE A 76 -7.91 7.02 -2.75
C PHE A 76 -8.12 5.77 -3.61
N ARG A 77 -8.34 5.95 -4.92
CA ARG A 77 -8.55 4.86 -5.88
C ARG A 77 -7.36 3.89 -5.92
N MET A 78 -6.13 4.42 -5.95
CA MET A 78 -4.91 3.61 -6.02
C MET A 78 -4.79 2.66 -4.81
N LEU A 79 -5.17 3.12 -3.62
CA LEU A 79 -5.10 2.34 -2.39
C LEU A 79 -6.30 1.40 -2.24
N MET A 80 -7.51 1.86 -2.56
CA MET A 80 -8.75 1.09 -2.40
C MET A 80 -8.77 -0.19 -3.23
N VAL A 81 -8.28 -0.14 -4.47
CA VAL A 81 -8.29 -1.28 -5.39
C VAL A 81 -6.89 -1.77 -5.76
N LEU A 82 -5.89 -1.52 -4.90
CA LEU A 82 -4.51 -1.97 -5.07
C LEU A 82 -3.96 -1.72 -6.48
N PHE A 83 -4.10 -0.49 -6.96
CA PHE A 83 -3.66 -0.04 -8.28
C PHE A 83 -4.27 -0.79 -9.48
N ARG A 84 -5.38 -1.52 -9.30
CA ARG A 84 -5.99 -2.30 -10.39
C ARG A 84 -6.32 -1.43 -11.61
N ARG A 85 -6.69 -0.16 -11.42
CA ARG A 85 -7.10 0.74 -12.49
C ARG A 85 -5.94 1.56 -13.08
N GLU A 86 -4.73 1.33 -12.59
CA GLU A 86 -3.51 2.06 -12.88
C GLU A 86 -2.52 1.19 -13.67
N PHE A 87 -2.63 -0.14 -13.54
CA PHE A 87 -1.84 -1.12 -14.27
C PHE A 87 -2.68 -1.88 -15.30
N SER A 88 -1.98 -2.45 -16.29
CA SER A 88 -2.56 -3.50 -17.13
C SER A 88 -2.99 -4.69 -16.27
N PHE A 89 -3.81 -5.60 -16.83
CA PHE A 89 -4.25 -6.79 -16.10
C PHE A 89 -3.06 -7.65 -15.62
N CYS A 90 -2.13 -7.96 -16.52
CA CYS A 90 -0.94 -8.75 -16.20
C CYS A 90 -0.02 -8.05 -15.19
N ASP A 91 0.18 -6.74 -15.35
CA ASP A 91 1.01 -5.97 -14.42
C ASP A 91 0.36 -5.87 -13.03
N SER A 92 -0.98 -5.82 -12.96
CA SER A 92 -1.71 -5.83 -11.69
C SER A 92 -1.45 -7.14 -10.92
N LEU A 93 -1.55 -8.29 -11.60
CA LEU A 93 -1.27 -9.60 -11.00
C LEU A 93 0.20 -9.68 -10.53
N TYR A 94 1.14 -9.30 -11.39
CA TYR A 94 2.55 -9.29 -11.05
C TYR A 94 2.86 -8.36 -9.86
N LEU A 95 2.21 -7.20 -9.80
CA LEU A 95 2.35 -6.26 -8.69
C LEU A 95 1.85 -6.90 -7.38
N TRP A 96 0.68 -7.53 -7.40
CA TRP A 96 0.07 -8.14 -6.23
C TRP A 96 0.92 -9.30 -5.68
N GLU A 97 1.37 -10.21 -6.54
CA GLU A 97 2.27 -11.32 -6.17
C GLU A 97 3.54 -10.79 -5.48
N MET A 98 4.14 -9.76 -6.06
CA MET A 98 5.33 -9.13 -5.51
C MET A 98 5.06 -8.43 -4.18
N MET A 99 3.96 -7.68 -4.05
CA MET A 99 3.57 -7.04 -2.79
C MET A 99 3.37 -8.08 -1.69
N TRP A 100 2.62 -9.15 -1.96
CA TRP A 100 2.37 -10.22 -0.99
C TRP A 100 3.65 -10.96 -0.60
N ALA A 101 4.57 -11.20 -1.54
CA ALA A 101 5.87 -11.80 -1.24
C ALA A 101 6.78 -10.87 -0.43
N LEU A 102 6.70 -9.55 -0.65
CA LEU A 102 7.46 -8.55 0.09
C LEU A 102 6.97 -8.43 1.53
N GLU A 103 5.65 -8.45 1.73
CA GLU A 103 4.93 -8.33 2.99
C GLU A 103 4.65 -9.71 3.64
N TYR A 104 5.30 -10.78 3.18
CA TYR A 104 5.03 -12.13 3.68
C TYR A 104 5.44 -12.26 5.15
N ASP A 105 4.48 -12.71 5.97
CA ASP A 105 4.67 -13.09 7.36
C ASP A 105 4.38 -14.60 7.52
N PRO A 106 5.30 -15.42 8.06
CA PRO A 106 5.06 -16.82 8.34
C PRO A 106 3.92 -17.11 9.33
N ASP A 107 3.47 -16.13 10.11
CA ASP A 107 2.35 -16.23 11.05
C ASP A 107 1.03 -15.72 10.44
N LEU A 108 1.07 -15.21 9.20
CA LEU A 108 -0.10 -14.71 8.47
C LEU A 108 -1.22 -15.75 8.35
N PHE A 109 -0.85 -17.04 8.27
CA PHE A 109 -1.83 -18.14 8.23
C PHE A 109 -2.69 -18.19 9.50
N ASN A 110 -2.11 -17.99 10.67
CA ASN A 110 -2.84 -18.05 11.94
C ASN A 110 -3.85 -16.89 12.03
N ILE A 111 -3.45 -15.70 11.56
CA ILE A 111 -4.32 -14.51 11.48
C ILE A 111 -5.58 -14.78 10.63
N TYR A 112 -5.51 -15.72 9.68
CA TYR A 112 -6.64 -16.05 8.83
C TYR A 112 -7.54 -17.17 9.37
N GLU A 113 -7.05 -18.01 10.28
CA GLU A 113 -7.84 -19.12 10.85
C GLU A 113 -8.50 -18.73 12.18
N ASP A 114 -7.96 -17.75 12.91
CA ASP A 114 -8.58 -17.24 14.13
C ASP A 114 -9.90 -16.51 13.78
N SER A 115 -11.03 -17.05 14.25
CA SER A 115 -12.31 -16.35 14.26
C SER A 115 -12.23 -15.20 15.27
N GLU A 116 -12.85 -14.05 14.98
CA GLU A 116 -12.82 -12.88 15.89
C GLU A 116 -13.39 -13.17 17.30
N ASP A 117 -14.04 -14.33 17.48
CA ASP A 117 -14.68 -14.77 18.73
C ASP A 117 -13.78 -15.64 19.64
N GLU A 118 -12.63 -16.13 19.17
CA GLU A 118 -11.70 -16.91 19.99
C GLU A 118 -10.38 -16.16 20.16
N LYS A 119 -10.32 -15.31 21.20
CA LYS A 119 -9.03 -14.88 21.76
C LYS A 119 -8.36 -16.09 22.41
N SER A 120 -7.71 -16.92 21.61
CA SER A 120 -6.76 -17.89 22.12
C SER A 120 -5.49 -17.14 22.52
N GLU A 121 -5.34 -16.93 23.83
CA GLU A 121 -4.00 -16.81 24.39
C GLU A 121 -3.25 -18.10 24.02
N GLU A 122 -1.99 -17.96 23.60
CA GLU A 122 -1.07 -19.05 23.22
C GLU A 122 -1.03 -19.46 21.74
N SER A 123 -0.46 -18.58 20.93
CA SER A 123 0.60 -19.02 20.01
C SER A 123 1.79 -18.06 20.07
N LYS A 124 2.55 -18.11 21.18
CA LYS A 124 3.96 -17.71 21.15
C LYS A 124 4.72 -18.73 20.29
N GLY A 125 4.51 -18.65 18.98
CA GLY A 125 5.19 -19.44 17.98
C GLY A 125 6.69 -19.24 18.13
N ARG A 126 7.42 -20.36 18.16
CA ARG A 126 8.89 -20.46 18.01
C ARG A 126 9.44 -19.23 17.29
N LEU A 127 10.42 -18.53 17.88
CA LEU A 127 11.14 -17.42 17.23
C LEU A 127 11.63 -17.86 15.84
N LYS A 128 10.82 -17.61 14.80
CA LYS A 128 11.13 -17.99 13.43
C LYS A 128 12.27 -17.10 12.99
N SER A 129 13.27 -17.67 12.30
CA SER A 129 14.37 -16.87 11.78
C SER A 129 13.80 -15.75 10.91
N ILE A 130 14.28 -14.51 11.12
CA ILE A 130 13.92 -13.33 10.32
C ILE A 130 14.03 -13.62 8.81
N ARG A 131 14.85 -14.60 8.40
CA ARG A 131 15.02 -14.99 6.99
C ARG A 131 13.73 -15.49 6.31
N HIS A 132 12.77 -16.02 7.07
CA HIS A 132 11.49 -16.53 6.55
C HIS A 132 10.48 -15.43 6.20
N TYR A 133 10.69 -14.21 6.69
CA TYR A 133 9.84 -13.08 6.35
C TYR A 133 10.16 -12.51 4.98
N GLY A 134 9.16 -11.90 4.36
CA GLY A 134 9.29 -11.14 3.13
C GLY A 134 10.34 -10.03 3.26
N LYS A 135 10.95 -9.63 2.13
CA LYS A 135 12.06 -8.66 2.15
C LYS A 135 11.68 -7.33 2.80
N PHE A 136 10.45 -6.87 2.58
CA PHE A 136 9.96 -5.62 3.16
C PHE A 136 9.79 -5.76 4.68
N GLU A 137 9.16 -6.85 5.14
CA GLU A 137 9.02 -7.11 6.58
C GLU A 137 10.35 -7.27 7.31
N ARG A 138 11.31 -7.95 6.69
CA ARG A 138 12.66 -8.05 7.26
C ARG A 138 13.34 -6.69 7.43
N GLU A 139 13.11 -5.77 6.49
CA GLU A 139 13.64 -4.41 6.59
C GLU A 139 12.92 -3.62 7.68
N ASN A 140 11.59 -3.77 7.83
CA ASN A 140 10.82 -3.19 8.92
C ASN A 140 11.34 -3.66 10.28
N MET A 141 11.43 -4.97 10.51
CA MET A 141 11.89 -5.54 11.78
C MET A 141 13.30 -5.07 12.18
N LYS A 142 14.23 -5.00 11.21
CA LYS A 142 15.59 -4.48 11.46
C LYS A 142 15.60 -3.00 11.86
N ASN A 143 14.62 -2.23 11.41
CA ASN A 143 14.56 -0.79 11.66
C ASN A 143 13.62 -0.41 12.81
N GLY A 144 12.62 -1.24 13.10
CA GLY A 144 11.52 -1.06 14.06
C GLY A 144 11.78 -1.60 15.46
N ALA A 145 12.84 -2.39 15.69
CA ALA A 145 13.29 -2.83 17.03
C ALA A 145 13.70 -1.69 17.99
N LYS A 146 13.39 -0.42 17.68
CA LYS A 146 13.63 0.75 18.54
C LYS A 146 12.38 1.57 18.90
N ASN A 147 11.24 1.43 18.18
CA ASN A 147 10.04 2.27 18.37
C ASN A 147 8.78 1.38 18.47
N GLY A 148 8.71 0.54 19.50
CA GLY A 148 7.84 -0.64 19.58
C GLY A 148 6.32 -0.45 19.74
N GLU A 149 5.67 0.47 19.03
CA GLU A 149 4.20 0.63 19.15
C GLU A 149 3.44 0.77 17.81
N GLU A 150 4.06 1.17 16.70
CA GLU A 150 3.35 1.34 15.42
C GLU A 150 3.62 0.19 14.43
N ALA A 151 2.53 -0.37 13.90
CA ALA A 151 2.60 -1.36 12.82
C ALA A 151 3.31 -0.76 11.59
N PRO A 152 4.15 -1.52 10.87
CA PRO A 152 4.84 -1.01 9.71
C PRO A 152 3.86 -0.54 8.63
N LEU A 153 4.20 0.59 8.00
CA LEU A 153 3.40 1.16 6.91
C LEU A 153 3.39 0.20 5.70
N PRO A 154 2.24 -0.06 5.07
CA PRO A 154 2.15 -1.03 3.98
C PRO A 154 2.88 -0.53 2.72
N ILE A 155 3.41 -1.46 1.92
CA ILE A 155 4.17 -1.15 0.70
C ILE A 155 3.31 -0.45 -0.36
N SER A 156 1.99 -0.64 -0.31
CA SER A 156 1.01 0.07 -1.16
C SER A 156 1.14 1.59 -1.04
N VAL A 157 1.39 2.11 0.17
CA VAL A 157 1.54 3.55 0.40
C VAL A 157 2.87 4.06 -0.20
N PHE A 158 3.94 3.27 -0.08
CA PHE A 158 5.22 3.58 -0.73
C PHE A 158 5.15 3.50 -2.26
N LEU A 159 4.30 2.63 -2.81
CA LEU A 159 4.00 2.61 -4.24
C LEU A 159 3.36 3.92 -4.68
N VAL A 160 2.34 4.42 -3.97
CA VAL A 160 1.72 5.71 -4.31
C VAL A 160 2.75 6.84 -4.21
N ALA A 161 3.50 6.89 -3.11
CA ALA A 161 4.55 7.89 -2.92
C ALA A 161 5.61 7.84 -4.04
N SER A 162 5.90 6.66 -4.58
CA SER A 162 6.83 6.51 -5.71
C SER A 162 6.28 7.13 -7.01
N VAL A 163 4.98 6.95 -7.29
CA VAL A 163 4.31 7.57 -8.45
C VAL A 163 4.30 9.09 -8.30
N LEU A 164 3.94 9.61 -7.12
CA LEU A 164 3.99 11.04 -6.83
C LEU A 164 5.41 11.60 -6.98
N LYS A 165 6.41 10.86 -6.51
CA LYS A 165 7.81 11.29 -6.62
C LYS A 165 8.28 11.35 -8.06
N GLU A 166 7.87 10.41 -8.90
CA GLU A 166 8.17 10.42 -10.33
C GLU A 166 7.55 11.63 -11.04
N LYS A 167 6.32 11.99 -10.67
CA LYS A 167 5.60 13.15 -11.23
C LYS A 167 5.87 14.46 -10.52
N SER A 168 6.70 14.48 -9.47
CA SER A 168 6.96 15.64 -8.60
C SER A 168 7.27 16.92 -9.38
N ALA A 169 8.17 16.85 -10.37
CA ALA A 169 8.53 18.01 -11.18
C ALA A 169 7.33 18.58 -11.99
N ILE A 170 6.50 17.70 -12.56
CA ILE A 170 5.33 18.10 -13.35
C ILE A 170 4.25 18.66 -12.42
N LEU A 171 3.99 18.01 -11.30
CA LEU A 171 3.02 18.45 -10.29
C LEU A 171 3.37 19.85 -9.76
N LEU A 172 4.64 20.10 -9.42
CA LEU A 172 5.11 21.41 -8.93
C LEU A 172 4.98 22.52 -9.97
N GLN A 173 5.14 22.20 -11.26
CA GLN A 173 5.12 23.21 -12.32
C GLN A 173 3.71 23.50 -12.83
N GLN A 174 2.89 22.46 -12.95
CA GLN A 174 1.64 22.49 -13.71
C GLN A 174 0.39 22.43 -12.83
N ALA A 175 0.44 21.78 -11.67
CA ALA A 175 -0.76 21.64 -10.84
C ALA A 175 -1.08 22.93 -10.09
N ARG A 176 -2.24 23.53 -10.39
CA ARG A 176 -2.77 24.73 -9.70
C ARG A 176 -4.01 24.42 -8.87
N GLY A 177 -4.62 23.25 -9.09
CA GLY A 177 -5.69 22.71 -8.26
C GLY A 177 -5.73 21.19 -8.32
N LEU A 178 -6.68 20.60 -7.58
CA LEU A 178 -6.87 19.15 -7.51
C LEU A 178 -7.18 18.50 -8.87
N ASP A 179 -7.93 19.18 -9.73
CA ASP A 179 -8.26 18.66 -11.06
C ASP A 179 -7.01 18.44 -11.92
N ASP A 180 -6.02 19.33 -11.82
CA ASP A 180 -4.73 19.17 -12.51
C ASP A 180 -3.96 17.98 -11.96
N VAL A 181 -3.96 17.80 -10.63
CA VAL A 181 -3.32 16.64 -9.99
C VAL A 181 -3.93 15.35 -10.50
N VAL A 182 -5.26 15.25 -10.48
CA VAL A 182 -5.99 14.07 -10.98
C VAL A 182 -5.70 13.82 -12.45
N LYS A 183 -5.66 14.88 -13.27
CA LYS A 183 -5.32 14.78 -14.70
C LYS A 183 -3.90 14.25 -14.92
N ILE A 184 -2.90 14.83 -14.25
CA ILE A 184 -1.48 14.42 -14.34
C ILE A 184 -1.31 12.96 -13.88
N LEU A 185 -2.04 12.53 -12.85
CA LEU A 185 -1.99 11.16 -12.36
C LEU A 185 -2.76 10.19 -13.26
N ASN A 186 -3.81 10.64 -13.94
CA ASN A 186 -4.54 9.79 -14.87
C ASN A 186 -3.75 9.46 -16.15
N ASP A 187 -2.81 10.32 -16.57
CA ASP A 187 -1.87 10.03 -17.67
C ASP A 187 -0.98 8.80 -17.39
N VAL A 188 -0.93 8.38 -16.12
CA VAL A 188 -0.16 7.22 -15.66
C VAL A 188 -0.96 5.91 -15.79
N ASN A 189 -2.29 5.98 -15.90
CA ASN A 189 -3.16 4.80 -15.95
C ASN A 189 -2.83 3.91 -17.17
N GLY A 190 -2.54 2.64 -16.92
CA GLY A 190 -2.27 1.63 -17.95
C GLY A 190 -0.82 1.61 -18.46
N ASN A 191 0.02 2.57 -18.06
CA ASN A 191 1.39 2.73 -18.57
C ASN A 191 2.48 2.53 -17.49
N LEU A 192 2.10 2.17 -16.27
CA LEU A 192 3.06 1.87 -15.20
C LEU A 192 3.67 0.48 -15.39
N ASP A 193 4.99 0.41 -15.24
CA ASP A 193 5.74 -0.85 -15.14
C ASP A 193 5.78 -1.29 -13.67
N ALA A 194 5.13 -2.42 -13.36
CA ALA A 194 4.96 -2.89 -11.97
C ALA A 194 6.31 -3.16 -11.27
N LYS A 195 7.28 -3.71 -12.01
CA LYS A 195 8.61 -4.02 -11.48
C LYS A 195 9.37 -2.73 -11.14
N LYS A 196 9.36 -1.74 -12.03
CA LYS A 196 9.99 -0.43 -11.78
C LYS A 196 9.33 0.28 -10.61
N ALA A 197 7.99 0.30 -10.56
CA ALA A 197 7.24 0.90 -9.47
C ALA A 197 7.60 0.29 -8.10
N CYS A 198 7.63 -1.04 -7.99
CA CYS A 198 8.02 -1.68 -6.72
C CYS A 198 9.49 -1.46 -6.35
N ILE A 199 10.42 -1.45 -7.30
CA ILE A 199 11.82 -1.13 -7.01
C ILE A 199 11.92 0.32 -6.49
N ALA A 200 11.18 1.25 -7.09
CA ALA A 200 11.12 2.64 -6.64
C ALA A 200 10.52 2.74 -5.23
N ALA A 201 9.42 2.05 -4.95
CA ALA A 201 8.78 1.97 -3.65
C ALA A 201 9.74 1.46 -2.56
N LEU A 202 10.46 0.35 -2.81
CA LEU A 202 11.44 -0.20 -1.89
C LEU A 202 12.62 0.77 -1.62
N LYS A 203 13.08 1.49 -2.65
CA LYS A 203 14.10 2.53 -2.47
C LYS A 203 13.59 3.68 -1.61
N LEU A 204 12.34 4.10 -1.84
CA LEU A 204 11.70 5.19 -1.12
C LEU A 204 11.45 4.82 0.34
N HIS A 205 11.02 3.59 0.61
CA HIS A 205 10.90 3.03 1.96
C HIS A 205 12.22 3.09 2.74
N LYS A 206 13.33 2.62 2.14
CA LYS A 206 14.66 2.72 2.77
C LYS A 206 15.07 4.16 3.05
N LYS A 207 14.76 5.08 2.13
CA LYS A 207 15.05 6.50 2.29
C LYS A 207 14.23 7.10 3.43
N TYR A 208 12.96 6.71 3.53
CA TYR A 208 12.05 7.14 4.59
C TYR A 208 12.55 6.68 5.95
N LEU A 209 12.84 5.38 6.12
CA LEU A 209 13.37 4.83 7.37
C LEU A 209 14.68 5.49 7.83
N LYS A 210 15.53 5.94 6.90
CA LYS A 210 16.76 6.68 7.24
C LYS A 210 16.51 8.12 7.68
N LYS A 211 15.50 8.77 7.09
CA LYS A 211 15.17 10.18 7.37
C LYS A 211 14.28 10.33 8.60
N ALA A 212 13.29 9.47 8.78
CA ALA A 212 12.41 9.46 9.93
C ALA A 212 13.16 9.21 11.26
N LYS A 213 14.37 8.66 11.20
CA LYS A 213 15.28 8.48 12.35
C LYS A 213 16.08 9.72 12.73
N LYS A 214 16.04 10.79 11.95
CA LYS A 214 16.72 12.05 12.26
C LYS A 214 15.68 13.00 12.87
N PRO A 215 15.83 13.38 14.15
CA PRO A 215 14.95 14.38 14.77
C PRO A 215 15.09 15.74 14.08
#